data_AF-A0A931YLY6-F1
#
_entry.id   AF-A0A931YLY6-F1
#
_cell.length_a   1.000
_cell.length_b   1.000
_cell.length_c   1.000
_cell.angle_alpha   90.00
_cell.angle_beta   90.00
_cell.angle_gamma   90.00
#
_symmetry.space_group_name_H-M   'P 1'
#
loop_
_entity.id
_entity.type
_entity.pdbx_description
1 polymer ?
#
loop_
_entity_poly.entity_id
_entity_poly.type
_entity_poly.pdbx_seq_one_letter_code
_entity_poly.pdbx_strand_id
1 'polypeptide(L)'
;MRHSALRERRGFTLIELLVVIGIIGLLSTLAVVALSSARRQARDAKRVSDMKSLQSALEIYATTSGSYPTAATAIEIGKADGTNACLTDSGFVTSANCGTASLIRVTNMPSTTYLYTCTGTPCTAYSITFDLEGKFGDFSDGSDTGANVDCTVSPSAFGCD
;
A
#
# COMPACT_ATOMS: atom_id res chain seq x y z
N MET A 1 68.81 0.48 29.49
CA MET A 1 68.48 0.94 28.12
C MET A 1 67.06 0.51 27.80
N ARG A 2 66.13 1.46 27.62
CA ARG A 2 64.74 1.18 27.24
C ARG A 2 64.62 1.35 25.72
N HIS A 3 64.38 0.26 25.00
CA HIS A 3 64.04 0.33 23.58
C HIS A 3 62.59 0.80 23.42
N SER A 4 62.43 2.05 22.99
CA SER A 4 61.15 2.61 22.58
C SER A 4 60.78 2.02 21.21
N ALA A 5 59.83 1.09 21.17
CA ALA A 5 59.32 0.55 19.91
C ALA A 5 58.53 1.63 19.15
N LEU A 6 59.06 2.11 18.02
CA LEU A 6 58.35 3.01 17.12
C LEU A 6 57.21 2.25 16.44
N ARG A 7 55.98 2.68 16.69
CA ARG A 7 54.77 2.10 16.11
C ARG A 7 54.70 2.46 14.63
N GLU A 8 54.94 1.51 13.74
CA GLU A 8 54.79 1.70 12.29
C GLU A 8 53.34 2.03 11.95
N ARG A 9 53.12 3.22 11.39
CA ARG A 9 51.82 3.60 10.83
C ARG A 9 51.71 2.96 9.44
N ARG A 10 50.96 1.86 9.35
CA ARG A 10 50.56 1.26 8.08
C ARG A 10 49.55 2.17 7.38
N GLY A 11 49.91 2.70 6.22
CA GLY A 11 49.01 3.44 5.34
C GLY A 11 48.29 2.50 4.39
N PHE A 12 47.05 2.84 4.03
CA PHE A 12 46.30 2.12 2.99
C PHE A 12 46.98 2.32 1.64
N THR A 13 47.09 1.24 0.86
CA THR A 13 47.54 1.30 -0.53
C THR A 13 46.42 1.84 -1.43
N LEU A 14 46.79 2.53 -2.51
CA LEU A 14 45.82 3.03 -3.50
C LEU A 14 45.01 1.88 -4.13
N ILE A 15 45.63 0.71 -4.30
CA ILE A 15 44.97 -0.47 -4.85
C ILE A 15 43.94 -1.07 -3.88
N GLU A 16 44.21 -1.08 -2.56
CA GLU A 16 43.23 -1.52 -1.56
C GLU A 16 41.98 -0.65 -1.59
N LEU A 17 42.13 0.67 -1.69
CA LEU A 17 40.99 1.57 -1.75
C LEU A 17 40.22 1.43 -3.07
N LEU A 18 40.91 1.21 -4.18
CA LEU A 18 40.32 1.01 -5.51
C LEU A 18 39.46 -0.27 -5.57
N VAL A 19 39.94 -1.39 -5.02
CA VAL A 19 39.18 -2.65 -5.01
C VAL A 19 37.93 -2.52 -4.14
N VAL A 20 38.00 -1.81 -3.01
CA VAL A 20 36.87 -1.63 -2.10
C VAL A 20 35.73 -0.86 -2.75
N ILE A 21 36.01 0.29 -3.37
CA ILE A 21 34.96 1.06 -4.05
C ILE A 21 34.40 0.30 -5.27
N GLY A 22 35.21 -0.54 -5.92
CA GLY A 22 34.76 -1.44 -6.98
C GLY A 22 33.74 -2.47 -6.49
N ILE A 23 34.01 -3.13 -5.36
CA ILE A 23 33.09 -4.11 -4.76
C ILE A 23 31.82 -3.41 -4.24
N ILE A 24 31.94 -2.26 -3.57
CA ILE A 24 30.78 -1.48 -3.10
C ILE A 24 29.92 -1.05 -4.29
N GLY A 25 30.53 -0.59 -5.39
CA GLY A 25 29.84 -0.23 -6.62
C GLY A 25 29.00 -1.40 -7.17
N LEU A 26 29.61 -2.58 -7.32
CA LEU A 26 28.92 -3.78 -7.78
C LEU A 26 27.73 -4.14 -6.87
N LEU A 27 27.96 -4.26 -5.56
CA LEU A 27 26.91 -4.65 -4.60
C LEU A 27 25.77 -3.62 -4.53
N SER A 28 26.08 -2.33 -4.68
CA SER A 28 25.07 -1.26 -4.61
C SER A 28 24.02 -1.35 -5.72
N THR A 29 24.42 -1.73 -6.93
CA THR A 29 23.49 -1.84 -8.07
C THR A 29 22.44 -2.93 -7.87
N LEU A 30 22.86 -4.10 -7.36
CA LEU A 30 21.96 -5.21 -7.03
C LEU A 30 20.99 -4.84 -5.90
N ALA A 31 21.48 -4.11 -4.89
CA ALA A 31 20.68 -3.67 -3.76
C ALA A 31 19.54 -2.71 -4.17
N VAL A 32 19.78 -1.80 -5.13
CA VAL A 32 18.77 -0.84 -5.60
C VAL A 32 17.61 -1.55 -6.29
N VAL A 33 17.88 -2.54 -7.15
CA VAL A 33 16.85 -3.31 -7.86
C VAL A 33 15.99 -4.08 -6.85
N ALA A 34 16.62 -4.78 -5.91
CA ALA A 34 15.91 -5.52 -4.86
C ALA A 34 15.04 -4.60 -3.99
N LEU A 35 15.55 -3.43 -3.60
CA LEU A 35 14.81 -2.44 -2.80
C LEU A 35 13.57 -1.90 -3.53
N SER A 36 13.65 -1.69 -4.85
CA SER A 36 12.51 -1.22 -5.64
C SER A 36 11.34 -2.21 -5.64
N SER A 37 11.64 -3.52 -5.72
CA SER A 37 10.66 -4.60 -5.64
C SER A 37 10.06 -4.70 -4.23
N ALA A 38 10.90 -4.68 -3.20
CA ALA A 38 10.45 -4.74 -1.80
C ALA A 38 9.53 -3.56 -1.44
N ARG A 39 9.82 -2.35 -1.95
CA ARG A 39 8.96 -1.18 -1.74
C ARG A 39 7.59 -1.31 -2.41
N ARG A 40 7.51 -1.94 -3.59
CA ARG A 40 6.24 -2.23 -4.27
C ARG A 40 5.40 -3.19 -3.44
N GLN A 41 5.96 -4.33 -3.07
CA GLN A 41 5.29 -5.33 -2.22
C GLN A 41 4.81 -4.75 -0.89
N ALA A 42 5.58 -3.86 -0.26
CA ALA A 42 5.18 -3.20 0.97
C ALA A 42 3.97 -2.27 0.79
N ARG A 43 3.86 -1.59 -0.36
CA ARG A 43 2.67 -0.76 -0.69
C ARG A 43 1.44 -1.64 -0.95
N ASP A 44 1.61 -2.74 -1.68
CA ASP A 44 0.51 -3.69 -1.93
C ASP A 44 0.01 -4.36 -0.64
N ALA A 45 0.93 -4.76 0.25
CA ALA A 45 0.58 -5.26 1.58
C ALA A 45 -0.27 -4.26 2.37
N LYS A 46 0.08 -2.97 2.32
CA LYS A 46 -0.67 -1.91 2.96
C LYS A 46 -2.06 -1.76 2.36
N ARG A 47 -2.20 -1.79 1.03
CA ARG A 47 -3.49 -1.72 0.32
C ARG A 47 -4.42 -2.84 0.73
N VAL A 48 -3.94 -4.08 0.69
CA VAL A 48 -4.73 -5.25 1.09
C VAL A 48 -5.14 -5.16 2.57
N SER A 49 -4.23 -4.76 3.46
CA SER A 49 -4.54 -4.54 4.87
C SER A 49 -5.60 -3.47 5.09
N ASP A 50 -5.54 -2.39 4.32
CA ASP A 50 -6.50 -1.29 4.40
C ASP A 50 -7.87 -1.73 3.93
N MET A 51 -7.96 -2.42 2.80
CA MET A 51 -9.23 -2.92 2.27
C MET A 51 -9.91 -3.91 3.23
N LYS A 52 -9.15 -4.79 3.90
CA LYS A 52 -9.69 -5.67 4.95
C LYS A 52 -10.19 -4.91 6.18
N SER A 53 -9.51 -3.83 6.53
CA SER A 53 -9.94 -2.93 7.61
C SER A 53 -11.24 -2.19 7.21
N LEU A 54 -11.37 -1.78 5.95
CA LEU A 54 -12.61 -1.16 5.42
C LEU A 54 -13.78 -2.11 5.51
N GLN A 55 -13.58 -3.34 5.01
CA GLN A 55 -14.60 -4.37 5.00
C GLN A 55 -15.11 -4.59 6.42
N SER A 56 -14.20 -4.74 7.38
CA SER A 56 -14.58 -4.89 8.80
C SER A 56 -15.39 -3.69 9.32
N ALA A 57 -15.00 -2.46 8.97
CA ALA A 57 -15.74 -1.26 9.35
C ALA A 57 -17.13 -1.16 8.69
N LEU A 58 -17.26 -1.59 7.43
CA LEU A 58 -18.54 -1.67 6.71
C LEU A 58 -19.46 -2.73 7.30
N GLU A 59 -18.93 -3.88 7.73
CA GLU A 59 -19.74 -4.90 8.43
C GLU A 59 -20.23 -4.40 9.79
N ILE A 60 -19.40 -3.69 10.54
CA ILE A 60 -19.80 -3.04 11.80
C ILE A 60 -20.91 -2.01 11.52
N TYR A 61 -20.74 -1.16 10.50
CA TYR A 61 -21.74 -0.17 10.11
C TYR A 61 -23.07 -0.83 9.72
N ALA A 62 -23.03 -1.91 8.93
CA ALA A 62 -24.24 -2.64 8.53
C ALA A 62 -24.94 -3.29 9.72
N THR A 63 -24.17 -3.75 10.72
CA THR A 63 -24.72 -4.29 11.96
C THR A 63 -25.45 -3.23 12.79
N THR A 64 -24.96 -1.99 12.83
CA THR A 64 -25.58 -0.89 13.61
C THR A 64 -26.71 -0.19 12.86
N SER A 65 -26.56 -0.01 11.55
CA SER A 65 -27.48 0.77 10.70
C SER A 65 -28.49 -0.09 9.93
N GLY A 66 -28.33 -1.41 9.96
CA GLY A 66 -29.19 -2.37 9.26
C GLY A 66 -28.96 -2.47 7.74
N SER A 67 -28.04 -1.67 7.18
CA SER A 67 -27.65 -1.66 5.77
C SER A 67 -26.27 -1.02 5.62
N TYR A 68 -25.60 -1.26 4.49
CA TYR A 68 -24.34 -0.58 4.20
C TYR A 68 -24.56 0.91 3.88
N PRO A 69 -23.53 1.77 3.93
CA PRO A 69 -23.66 3.18 3.61
C PRO A 69 -24.22 3.39 2.20
N THR A 70 -25.40 3.99 2.10
CA THR A 70 -25.99 4.30 0.80
C THR A 70 -25.17 5.36 0.08
N ALA A 71 -24.91 5.12 -1.21
CA ALA A 71 -24.23 6.06 -2.09
C ALA A 71 -25.02 6.19 -3.39
N ALA A 72 -25.47 7.40 -3.71
CA ALA A 72 -26.23 7.67 -4.95
C ALA A 72 -25.35 7.51 -6.21
N THR A 73 -24.06 7.76 -6.05
CA THR A 73 -23.03 7.55 -7.05
C THR A 73 -21.85 6.87 -6.38
N ALA A 74 -20.96 6.32 -7.19
CA ALA A 74 -19.75 5.71 -6.72
C ALA A 74 -18.89 6.74 -5.93
N ILE A 75 -18.30 6.29 -4.81
CA ILE A 75 -17.52 7.14 -3.88
C ILE A 75 -16.05 6.78 -4.02
N GLU A 76 -15.22 7.76 -4.35
CA GLU A 76 -13.78 7.61 -4.33
C GLU A 76 -13.28 7.59 -2.88
N ILE A 77 -12.78 6.43 -2.43
CA ILE A 77 -12.32 6.26 -1.04
C ILE A 77 -10.84 6.63 -0.84
N GLY A 78 -10.07 6.73 -1.92
CA GLY A 78 -8.68 7.16 -1.89
C GLY A 78 -8.40 8.21 -2.96
N LYS A 79 -8.29 9.49 -2.58
CA LYS A 79 -7.91 10.57 -3.51
C LYS A 79 -6.47 11.01 -3.29
N ALA A 80 -5.79 11.32 -4.39
CA ALA A 80 -4.44 11.89 -4.37
C ALA A 80 -4.42 13.37 -3.95
N ASP A 81 -5.58 14.05 -3.93
CA ASP A 81 -5.73 15.47 -3.60
C ASP A 81 -5.70 15.79 -2.10
N GLY A 82 -5.61 14.77 -1.24
CA GLY A 82 -5.60 14.90 0.22
C GLY A 82 -6.98 14.91 0.87
N THR A 83 -8.07 14.89 0.10
CA THR A 83 -9.45 14.72 0.59
C THR A 83 -9.77 13.23 0.69
N ASN A 84 -10.17 12.75 1.87
CA ASN A 84 -10.47 11.33 2.08
C ASN A 84 -11.98 11.12 2.22
N ALA A 85 -12.49 9.97 1.78
CA ALA A 85 -13.80 9.50 2.22
C ALA A 85 -13.64 8.84 3.59
N CYS A 86 -14.38 9.33 4.57
CA CYS A 86 -14.35 8.87 5.94
C CYS A 86 -15.66 8.13 6.22
N LEU A 87 -15.59 6.90 6.73
CA LEU A 87 -16.78 6.16 7.15
C LEU A 87 -17.16 6.52 8.59
N THR A 88 -18.32 7.16 8.75
CA THR A 88 -18.89 7.57 10.05
C THR A 88 -20.15 6.78 10.37
N ASP A 89 -20.73 6.97 11.55
CA ASP A 89 -22.03 6.38 11.93
C ASP A 89 -23.20 6.82 11.03
N SER A 90 -23.03 7.90 10.26
CA SER A 90 -24.01 8.39 9.27
C SER A 90 -23.65 8.01 7.82
N GLY A 91 -22.61 7.19 7.62
CA GLY A 91 -22.13 6.79 6.29
C GLY A 91 -20.86 7.53 5.88
N PHE A 92 -20.59 7.55 4.57
CA PHE A 92 -19.39 8.20 4.01
C PHE A 92 -19.51 9.72 3.98
N VAL A 93 -18.48 10.42 4.47
CA VAL A 93 -18.33 11.88 4.38
C VAL A 93 -16.97 12.24 3.80
N THR A 94 -16.88 13.33 3.05
CA THR A 94 -15.59 13.83 2.54
C THR A 94 -14.95 14.79 3.54
N SER A 95 -13.75 14.48 4.00
CA SER A 95 -13.00 15.35 4.94
C SER A 95 -11.49 15.26 4.72
N ALA A 96 -10.78 16.35 4.99
CA ALA A 96 -9.32 16.35 5.03
C ALA A 96 -8.78 15.48 6.18
N ASN A 97 -9.54 15.33 7.26
CA ASN A 97 -9.18 14.56 8.45
C ASN A 97 -10.37 13.69 8.89
N CYS A 98 -10.19 12.37 8.95
CA CYS A 98 -11.24 11.47 9.45
C CYS A 98 -11.28 11.35 10.98
N GLY A 99 -10.38 11.97 11.73
CA GLY A 99 -10.40 11.91 13.21
C GLY A 99 -10.39 10.46 13.72
N THR A 100 -11.40 10.07 14.51
CA THR A 100 -11.63 8.71 15.03
C THR A 100 -12.43 7.79 14.08
N ALA A 101 -12.94 8.31 12.96
CA ALA A 101 -13.58 7.48 11.94
C ALA A 101 -12.57 6.54 11.30
N SER A 102 -13.04 5.38 10.80
CA SER A 102 -12.16 4.41 10.13
C SER A 102 -11.50 5.05 8.92
N LEU A 103 -10.25 5.45 9.13
CA LEU A 103 -9.37 6.01 8.12
C LEU A 103 -9.03 4.92 7.13
N ILE A 104 -9.20 5.21 5.83
CA ILE A 104 -8.32 4.61 4.85
C ILE A 104 -7.71 5.72 4.03
N ARG A 105 -6.51 6.11 4.45
CA ARG A 105 -5.63 6.91 3.59
C ARG A 105 -4.92 5.95 2.65
N VAL A 106 -5.54 5.67 1.50
CA VAL A 106 -4.78 5.14 0.36
C VAL A 106 -3.92 6.29 -0.15
N THR A 107 -2.75 6.46 0.45
CA THR A 107 -1.91 7.62 0.17
C THR A 107 -1.21 7.39 -1.16
N ASN A 108 -1.50 8.28 -2.11
CA ASN A 108 -0.69 8.61 -3.28
C ASN A 108 -0.47 7.45 -4.28
N MET A 109 -1.47 7.24 -5.14
CA MET A 109 -1.35 6.44 -6.37
C MET A 109 -1.82 7.29 -7.56
N PRO A 110 -1.21 7.14 -8.75
CA PRO A 110 -1.50 7.96 -9.92
C PRO A 110 -2.80 7.58 -10.65
N SER A 111 -3.69 6.75 -10.09
CA SER A 111 -4.91 6.32 -10.77
C SER A 111 -6.14 6.37 -9.86
N THR A 112 -7.24 6.84 -10.42
CA THR A 112 -8.53 7.21 -9.81
C THR A 112 -9.41 6.00 -9.44
N THR A 113 -8.83 4.89 -8.97
CA THR A 113 -9.46 3.56 -9.12
C THR A 113 -10.02 2.96 -7.83
N TYR A 114 -9.91 3.66 -6.69
CA TYR A 114 -10.44 3.20 -5.40
C TYR A 114 -11.90 3.62 -5.23
N LEU A 115 -12.83 2.74 -5.63
CA LEU A 115 -14.23 3.11 -5.79
C LEU A 115 -15.16 2.23 -4.96
N TYR A 116 -15.88 2.84 -4.03
CA TYR A 116 -17.00 2.20 -3.33
C TYR A 116 -18.29 2.39 -4.12
N THR A 117 -19.00 1.30 -4.35
CA THR A 117 -20.36 1.31 -4.89
C THR A 117 -21.29 0.53 -3.97
N CYS A 118 -22.51 1.04 -3.86
CA CYS A 118 -23.59 0.40 -3.14
C CYS A 118 -24.61 -0.16 -4.14
N THR A 119 -25.14 -1.35 -3.86
CA THR A 119 -26.22 -1.96 -4.64
C THR A 119 -27.42 -2.26 -3.74
N GLY A 120 -28.60 -1.86 -4.19
CA GLY A 120 -29.87 -2.05 -3.48
C GLY A 120 -30.40 -0.78 -2.80
N THR A 121 -31.66 -0.81 -2.39
CA THR A 121 -32.29 0.25 -1.59
C THR A 121 -33.23 -0.38 -0.56
N PRO A 122 -32.87 -0.42 0.74
CA PRO A 122 -31.61 0.05 1.34
C PRO A 122 -30.38 -0.75 0.86
N CYS A 123 -29.17 -0.26 1.12
CA CYS A 123 -27.95 -0.88 0.60
C CYS A 123 -27.70 -2.27 1.19
N THR A 124 -27.88 -3.33 0.41
CA THR A 124 -27.72 -4.72 0.89
C THR A 124 -26.41 -5.36 0.45
N ALA A 125 -25.72 -4.77 -0.53
CA ALA A 125 -24.41 -5.22 -1.00
C ALA A 125 -23.54 -4.02 -1.38
N TYR A 126 -22.22 -4.20 -1.32
CA TYR A 126 -21.26 -3.22 -1.82
C TYR A 126 -20.17 -3.89 -2.66
N SER A 127 -19.51 -3.07 -3.47
CA SER A 127 -18.27 -3.43 -4.16
C SER A 127 -17.25 -2.30 -3.99
N ILE A 128 -16.04 -2.65 -3.59
CA ILE A 128 -14.89 -1.75 -3.56
C ILE A 128 -13.88 -2.23 -4.60
N THR A 129 -13.65 -1.44 -5.65
CA THR A 129 -12.57 -1.72 -6.60
C THR A 129 -11.30 -0.98 -6.19
N PHE A 130 -10.13 -1.57 -6.44
CA PHE A 130 -8.82 -0.96 -6.21
C PHE A 130 -7.73 -1.66 -7.03
N ASP A 131 -6.58 -1.01 -7.22
CA ASP A 131 -5.45 -1.60 -7.96
C ASP A 131 -4.23 -1.88 -7.06
N LEU A 132 -3.53 -2.99 -7.35
CA LEU A 132 -2.20 -3.32 -6.84
C LEU A 132 -1.14 -3.02 -7.90
N GLU A 133 0.11 -2.74 -7.48
CA GLU A 133 1.24 -2.46 -8.41
C GLU A 133 1.90 -3.73 -8.98
N GLY A 134 1.38 -4.90 -8.62
CA GLY A 134 1.81 -6.20 -9.09
C GLY A 134 1.22 -7.33 -8.24
N LYS A 135 1.67 -8.56 -8.50
CA LYS A 135 1.22 -9.74 -7.76
C LYS A 135 1.59 -9.65 -6.28
N PHE A 136 0.62 -9.94 -5.41
CA PHE A 136 0.80 -9.94 -3.96
C PHE A 136 0.07 -11.12 -3.32
N GLY A 137 0.80 -12.02 -2.66
CA GLY A 137 0.20 -13.24 -2.09
C GLY A 137 -0.42 -14.12 -3.18
N ASP A 138 -1.65 -14.57 -2.96
CA ASP A 138 -2.43 -15.39 -3.92
C ASP A 138 -3.22 -14.52 -4.93
N PHE A 139 -3.05 -13.20 -4.89
CA PHE A 139 -3.71 -12.28 -5.81
C PHE A 139 -2.86 -12.14 -7.07
N SER A 140 -3.39 -12.63 -8.20
CA SER A 140 -2.71 -12.57 -9.49
C SER A 140 -3.68 -12.34 -10.63
N ASP A 141 -3.34 -11.43 -11.52
CA ASP A 141 -3.98 -11.19 -12.82
C ASP A 141 -3.49 -12.14 -13.93
N GLY A 142 -2.71 -13.16 -13.56
CA GLY A 142 -1.98 -13.99 -14.51
C GLY A 142 -0.83 -13.27 -15.24
N SER A 143 -0.60 -11.97 -15.02
CA SER A 143 0.42 -11.18 -15.69
C SER A 143 1.66 -10.98 -14.80
N ASP A 144 2.77 -11.65 -15.13
CA ASP A 144 4.09 -11.38 -14.51
C ASP A 144 4.74 -10.11 -15.08
N THR A 145 3.97 -9.27 -15.79
CA THR A 145 4.49 -8.17 -16.61
C THR A 145 4.69 -6.87 -15.84
N GLY A 146 4.42 -6.83 -14.53
CA GLY A 146 4.52 -5.61 -13.73
C GLY A 146 3.44 -4.58 -14.08
N ALA A 147 2.30 -5.06 -14.59
CA ALA A 147 1.10 -4.26 -14.77
C ALA A 147 0.34 -4.13 -13.43
N ASN A 148 -0.55 -3.14 -13.36
CA ASN A 148 -1.45 -3.02 -12.21
C ASN A 148 -2.47 -4.17 -12.25
N VAL A 149 -2.76 -4.73 -11.08
CA VAL A 149 -3.73 -5.81 -10.89
C VAL A 149 -5.01 -5.20 -10.33
N ASP A 150 -6.14 -5.41 -11.01
CA ASP A 150 -7.42 -4.88 -10.56
C ASP A 150 -8.06 -5.84 -9.55
N CYS A 151 -8.47 -5.30 -8.41
CA CYS A 151 -8.99 -6.05 -7.28
C CYS A 151 -10.35 -5.53 -6.86
N THR A 152 -11.19 -6.44 -6.37
CA THR A 152 -12.52 -6.15 -5.87
C THR A 152 -12.75 -6.77 -4.49
N VAL A 153 -13.31 -5.97 -3.58
CA VAL A 153 -13.81 -6.42 -2.27
C VAL A 153 -15.31 -6.28 -2.21
N SER A 154 -15.96 -7.32 -1.70
CA SER A 154 -17.39 -7.39 -1.47
C SER A 154 -17.65 -8.07 -0.10
N PRO A 155 -18.88 -8.03 0.44
CA PRO A 155 -19.20 -8.67 1.73
C PRO A 155 -18.78 -10.14 1.83
N SER A 156 -18.88 -10.89 0.73
CA SER A 156 -18.66 -12.34 0.71
C SER A 156 -17.35 -12.77 0.05
N ALA A 157 -16.62 -11.86 -0.60
CA ALA A 157 -15.45 -12.21 -1.38
C ALA A 157 -14.42 -11.08 -1.46
N PHE A 158 -13.16 -11.47 -1.53
CA PHE A 158 -12.02 -10.62 -1.88
C PHE A 158 -11.28 -11.33 -3.03
N GLY A 159 -11.13 -10.66 -4.16
CA GLY A 159 -10.50 -11.24 -5.35
C GLY A 159 -9.79 -10.18 -6.19
N CYS A 160 -8.86 -10.64 -7.02
CA CYS A 160 -8.15 -9.83 -7.99
C CYS A 160 -8.07 -10.57 -9.32
N ASP A 161 -8.29 -9.85 -10.41
CA ASP A 161 -8.34 -10.35 -11.79
C ASP A 161 -7.15 -9.85 -12.62
#